data_AF-A0A945W6V5-F1
#
_entry.id   AF-A0A945W6V5-F1
#
_cell.length_a   1.000
_cell.length_b   1.000
_cell.length_c   1.000
_cell.angle_alpha   90.00
_cell.angle_beta   90.00
_cell.angle_gamma   90.00
#
_symmetry.space_group_name_H-M   'P 1'
#
loop_
_entity.id
_entity.type
_entity.pdbx_description
1 polymer ?
#
loop_
_entity_poly.entity_id
_entity_poly.type
_entity_poly.pdbx_seq_one_letter_code
_entity_poly.pdbx_strand_id
1 'polypeptide(L)' 'FTMGSGTTGVACKNLNRNFIGIELDKDYFKIAEERIEKTPTKLL' A
#
# COMPACT_ATOMS: atom_id res chain seq x y z
N PHE A 1 -7.37 10.45 -8.60
CA PHE A 1 -6.18 9.76 -8.09
C PHE A 1 -6.60 9.00 -6.85
N THR A 2 -6.54 7.67 -6.88
CA THR A 2 -6.87 6.82 -5.73
C THR A 2 -5.72 5.84 -5.48
N MET A 3 -5.72 5.17 -4.32
CA MET A 3 -4.71 4.20 -3.93
C MET A 3 -4.73 2.94 -4.81
N GLY A 4 -5.87 2.57 -5.39
CA GLY A 4 -6.02 1.43 -6.28
C GLY A 4 -5.56 0.13 -5.61
N SER A 5 -4.58 -0.56 -6.18
CA SER A 5 -4.03 -1.80 -5.61
C SER A 5 -2.89 -1.61 -4.61
N GLY A 6 -2.58 -0.38 -4.18
CA GLY A 6 -1.57 -0.12 -3.14
C GLY A 6 -0.10 -0.22 -3.56
N THR A 7 0.22 -0.16 -4.87
CA THR A 7 1.61 -0.24 -5.38
C THR A 7 2.55 0.79 -4.76
N THR A 8 2.10 2.04 -4.64
CA THR A 8 2.88 3.12 -4.03
C THR A 8 3.12 2.87 -2.54
N GLY A 9 2.13 2.34 -1.82
CA GLY A 9 2.29 1.98 -0.40
C GLY A 9 3.32 0.87 -0.20
N VAL A 10 3.33 -0.14 -1.07
CA VAL A 10 4.35 -1.20 -1.08
C VAL A 10 5.74 -0.62 -1.34
N ALA A 11 5.87 0.28 -2.33
CA ALA A 11 7.14 0.94 -2.61
C ALA A 11 7.62 1.78 -1.41
N CYS A 12 6.73 2.53 -0.76
CA CYS A 12 7.05 3.28 0.45
C CYS A 12 7.52 2.36 1.58
N LYS A 13 6.83 1.24 1.85
CA LYS A 13 7.25 0.25 2.86
C LYS A 13 8.67 -0.27 2.60
N ASN A 14 8.97 -0.62 1.35
CA ASN A 14 10.30 -1.11 0.95
C ASN A 14 11.40 -0.04 1.02
N LEU A 15 11.04 1.23 0.88
CA LEU A 15 11.97 2.37 0.96
C LEU A 15 12.03 2.99 2.36
N ASN A 16 11.40 2.36 3.36
CA ASN A 16 11.24 2.89 4.72
C ASN A 16 10.67 4.32 4.75
N ARG A 17 9.61 4.56 3.96
CA ARG A 17 8.90 5.84 3.86
C ARG A 17 7.49 5.72 4.40
N ASN A 18 7.00 6.80 4.99
CA ASN A 18 5.61 6.94 5.38
C ASN A 18 4.72 7.05 4.12
N PHE A 19 3.51 6.49 4.19
CA PHE A 19 2.53 6.51 3.11
C PHE A 19 1.13 6.79 3.66
N ILE A 20 0.37 7.65 2.98
CA ILE A 20 -1.05 7.90 3.22
C ILE A 20 -1.76 7.72 1.88
N GLY A 21 -2.69 6.76 1.81
CA GLY A 21 -3.50 6.48 0.64
C GLY A 21 -4.98 6.77 0.88
N ILE A 22 -5.70 7.19 -0.17
CA ILE A 22 -7.16 7.33 -0.16
C ILE A 22 -7.76 6.42 -1.21
N GLU A 23 -8.81 5.68 -0.83
CA GLU A 23 -9.61 4.87 -1.76
C GLU A 23 -11.06 4.90 -1.30
N LEU A 24 -11.97 5.15 -2.25
CA LEU A 24 -13.40 5.26 -1.97
C LEU A 24 -14.07 3.89 -2.01
N ASP A 25 -13.60 3.03 -2.92
CA ASP A 25 -14.13 1.68 -3.06
C ASP A 25 -13.58 0.78 -1.94
N LYS A 26 -14.49 0.20 -1.16
CA LYS A 26 -14.13 -0.61 0.02
C LYS A 26 -13.37 -1.89 -0.35
N ASP A 27 -13.65 -2.46 -1.51
CA ASP A 27 -13.01 -3.70 -1.94
C ASP A 27 -11.58 -3.40 -2.40
N TYR A 28 -11.39 -2.32 -3.18
CA TYR A 28 -10.03 -1.84 -3.52
C TYR A 28 -9.24 -1.40 -2.29
N PHE A 29 -9.88 -0.73 -1.33
CA PHE A 29 -9.23 -0.36 -0.06
C PHE A 29 -8.66 -1.59 0.65
N LYS A 30 -9.46 -2.64 0.83
CA LYS A 30 -9.03 -3.89 1.48
C LYS A 30 -7.94 -4.60 0.69
N ILE A 31 -8.05 -4.67 -0.64
CA ILE A 31 -7.02 -5.27 -1.50
C ILE A 31 -5.67 -4.54 -1.32
N ALA A 32 -5.69 -3.21 -1.31
CA ALA A 32 -4.48 -2.41 -1.12
C ALA A 32 -3.90 -2.57 0.30
N GLU A 33 -4.74 -2.50 1.33
CA GLU A 33 -4.36 -2.68 2.74
C GLU A 33 -3.69 -4.03 2.95
N GLU A 34 -4.36 -5.13 2.58
CA GLU A 34 -3.82 -6.48 2.71
C GLU A 34 -2.49 -6.65 1.98
N ARG A 35 -2.36 -6.08 0.77
CA ARG A 35 -1.12 -6.16 -0.01
C ARG A 35 0.02 -5.45 0.69
N ILE A 36 -0.21 -4.23 1.20
CA ILE A 36 0.82 -3.44 1.89
C ILE A 36 1.25 -4.14 3.19
N GLU A 37 0.29 -4.69 3.96
CA GLU A 37 0.57 -5.40 5.21
C GLU A 37 1.33 -6.72 4.98
N LYS A 38 0.86 -7.55 4.04
CA LYS A 38 1.46 -8.86 3.72
C LYS A 38 2.78 -8.75 2.97
N THR A 39 3.13 -7.59 2.39
CA THR A 39 4.43 -7.42 1.74
C THR A 39 5.53 -7.39 2.80
N PRO A 40 6.47 -8.35 2.84
CA PRO A 40 7.58 -8.30 3.77
C PRO A 40 8.46 -7.08 3.47
N THR A 41 8.91 -6.40 4.52
CA THR A 41 9.85 -5.27 4.36
C THR A 41 11.13 -5.79 3.73
N LYS A 42 11.48 -5.30 2.54
CA LYS A 42 12.84 -5.47 2.03
C LYS A 42 13.76 -4.54 2.81
N LEU A 43 14.52 -5.12 3.73
CA LEU A 43 15.76 -4.50 4.20
C LEU A 43 16.73 -4.59 3.01
N LEU A 44 16.91 -3.48 2.30
CA LEU A 44 18.03 -3.30 1.37
C LEU A 44 19.28 -2.94 2.16
#